data_AF-A0A167XLU8-F1
#
_entry.id   AF-A0A167XLU8-F1
#
_cell.length_a   1.000
_cell.length_b   1.000
_cell.length_c   1.000
_cell.angle_alpha   90.00
_cell.angle_beta   90.00
_cell.angle_gamma   90.00
#
_symmetry.space_group_name_H-M   'P 1'
#
loop_
_entity.id
_entity.type
_entity.pdbx_description
1 polymer ?
#
loop_
_entity_poly.entity_id
_entity_poly.type
_entity_poly.pdbx_seq_one_letter_code
_entity_poly.pdbx_strand_id
1 'polypeptide(L)'
;MNNPSDARFEPTVFSSVDVKDIRLPAILDRWALHPYIRMARSVVRHDTDVVMITHLILYFTTSVPSAAFLFWRFTWIHGLLHFIMQVSYMGTYTLMMHQHIHMRGILGRRFWLFDVLFPYITDPLMGHTWNSYYYHHVKHHHVEGNGPNDLSSTVRYQRDSIFHFLQYTARFFFFVWLDLPLYFVRKGRPSLAAKVAFWEIGWYGVLYELYCLNPRATFVVFLLPLLLLRAGLMLGNWGQHAFVDHDEPDSDYRSSITLIDVRVGEPPLVSPNLQLGPDSSRSAQRVHDH
;
A
#
# COMPACT_ATOMS: atom_id res chain seq x y z
N MET A 1 3.79 21.14 -0.38
CA MET A 1 3.58 20.82 1.06
C MET A 1 4.40 19.63 1.54
N ASN A 2 4.82 18.69 0.67
CA ASN A 2 5.69 17.56 1.06
C ASN A 2 7.07 17.61 0.36
N ASN A 3 7.80 18.73 0.52
CA ASN A 3 9.15 18.88 -0.03
C ASN A 3 10.13 19.13 1.13
N PRO A 4 11.06 18.21 1.43
CA PRO A 4 12.05 18.38 2.49
C PRO A 4 12.95 19.61 2.35
N SER A 5 13.00 20.20 1.16
CA SER A 5 13.79 21.42 0.88
C SER A 5 13.05 22.71 1.20
N ASP A 6 11.74 22.67 1.52
CA ASP A 6 10.97 23.84 1.96
C ASP A 6 11.24 24.12 3.45
N ALA A 7 11.48 25.38 3.80
CA ALA A 7 11.72 25.81 5.19
C ALA A 7 10.54 25.50 6.14
N ARG A 8 9.33 25.31 5.59
CA ARG A 8 8.11 24.97 6.35
C ARG A 8 7.81 23.47 6.37
N PHE A 9 8.75 22.64 5.92
CA PHE A 9 8.53 21.20 5.90
C PHE A 9 8.49 20.63 7.32
N GLU A 10 7.40 19.94 7.63
CA GLU A 10 7.26 19.12 8.83
C GLU A 10 7.01 17.67 8.38
N PRO A 11 7.78 16.69 8.90
CA PRO A 11 7.53 15.30 8.57
C PRO A 11 6.20 14.85 9.17
N THR A 12 5.42 14.10 8.40
CA THR A 12 4.25 13.41 8.93
C THR A 12 4.71 12.38 9.96
N VAL A 13 4.13 12.43 11.16
CA VAL A 13 4.43 11.49 12.26
C VAL A 13 3.30 10.51 12.48
N PHE A 14 2.06 10.99 12.39
CA PHE A 14 0.83 10.23 12.54
C PHE A 14 -0.04 10.41 11.30
N SER A 15 -0.73 9.35 10.88
CA SER A 15 -1.56 9.38 9.67
C SER A 15 -2.85 10.22 9.81
N SER A 16 -3.29 10.48 11.05
CA SER A 16 -4.57 11.13 11.34
C SER A 16 -4.47 12.58 11.83
N VAL A 17 -3.27 13.04 12.18
CA VAL A 17 -3.06 14.37 12.79
C VAL A 17 -1.74 14.97 12.32
N ASP A 18 -1.79 16.20 11.81
CA ASP A 18 -0.59 16.99 11.49
C ASP A 18 0.12 17.43 12.77
N VAL A 19 1.46 17.48 12.75
CA VAL A 19 2.27 17.83 13.94
C VAL A 19 1.88 19.20 14.51
N LYS A 20 1.70 20.21 13.65
CA LYS A 20 1.21 21.55 14.03
C LYS A 20 -0.14 21.56 14.79
N ASP A 21 -0.98 20.54 14.60
CA ASP A 21 -2.32 20.46 15.20
C ASP A 21 -2.31 19.67 16.53
N ILE A 22 -1.18 19.07 16.88
CA ILE A 22 -0.99 18.34 18.13
C ILE A 22 -0.79 19.35 19.28
N ARG A 23 -1.81 19.47 20.13
CA ARG A 23 -1.73 20.27 21.36
C ARG A 23 -1.19 19.44 22.51
N LEU A 24 0.14 19.29 22.58
CA LEU A 24 0.81 18.65 23.71
C LEU A 24 1.27 19.68 24.76
N PRO A 25 1.28 19.32 26.06
CA PRO A 25 2.01 20.08 27.07
C PRO A 25 3.47 20.29 26.65
N ALA A 26 4.02 21.50 26.82
CA ALA A 26 5.36 21.88 26.35
C ALA A 26 6.49 20.93 26.79
N ILE A 27 6.32 20.25 27.94
CA ILE A 27 7.26 19.24 28.42
C ILE A 27 7.26 18.00 27.52
N LEU A 28 6.09 17.47 27.16
CA LEU A 28 5.97 16.29 26.30
C LEU A 28 6.42 16.60 24.87
N ASP A 29 6.09 17.79 24.39
CA ASP A 29 6.54 18.23 23.06
C ASP A 29 8.08 18.28 22.97
N ARG A 30 8.73 18.92 23.94
CA ARG A 30 10.19 19.10 23.95
C ARG A 30 10.97 17.83 24.26
N TRP A 31 10.44 16.97 25.14
CA TRP A 31 11.18 15.82 25.67
C TRP A 31 10.75 14.46 25.12
N ALA A 32 9.60 14.37 24.44
CA ALA A 32 9.16 13.13 23.79
C ALA A 32 9.06 13.28 22.27
N LEU A 33 8.24 14.22 21.78
CA LEU A 33 7.93 14.32 20.34
C LEU A 33 9.14 14.76 19.51
N HIS A 34 9.81 15.86 19.89
CA HIS A 34 10.97 16.35 19.14
C HIS A 34 12.18 15.40 19.15
N PRO A 35 12.55 14.75 20.29
CA PRO A 35 13.57 13.71 20.29
C PRO A 35 13.19 12.51 19.42
N TYR A 36 11.92 12.08 19.45
CA TYR A 36 11.43 11.00 18.59
C TYR A 36 11.57 11.35 17.10
N ILE A 37 11.13 12.53 16.68
CA ILE A 37 11.23 12.97 15.28
C ILE A 37 12.69 12.99 14.83
N ARG A 38 13.60 13.54 15.65
CA ARG A 38 15.04 13.57 15.34
C ARG A 38 15.62 12.16 15.18
N MET A 39 15.25 11.24 16.07
CA MET A 39 15.66 9.85 15.96
C MET A 39 15.07 9.21 14.68
N ALA A 40 13.77 9.35 14.43
CA ALA A 40 13.12 8.75 13.26
C ALA A 40 13.76 9.24 11.95
N ARG A 41 14.02 10.55 11.82
CA ARG A 41 14.73 11.15 10.67
C ARG A 41 16.13 10.58 10.48
N SER A 42 16.83 10.23 11.56
CA SER A 42 18.16 9.61 11.47
C SER A 42 18.14 8.15 11.00
N VAL A 43 16.97 7.50 11.04
CA VAL A 43 16.79 6.08 10.70
C VAL A 43 16.24 5.91 9.29
N VAL A 44 15.32 6.78 8.86
CA VAL A 44 14.70 6.72 7.53
C VAL A 44 15.66 7.04 6.40
N ARG A 45 15.34 6.54 5.21
CA ARG A 45 16.02 6.89 3.97
C ARG A 45 15.64 8.29 3.49
N HIS A 46 14.36 8.64 3.58
CA HIS A 46 13.84 9.95 3.23
C HIS A 46 13.06 10.54 4.40
N ASP A 47 13.21 11.84 4.64
CA ASP A 47 12.52 12.54 5.73
C ASP A 47 10.98 12.44 5.65
N THR A 48 10.44 12.16 4.46
CA THR A 48 9.02 11.92 4.22
C THR A 48 8.54 10.59 4.81
N ASP A 49 9.44 9.65 5.09
CA ASP A 49 9.11 8.29 5.54
C ASP A 49 9.05 8.17 7.07
N VAL A 50 9.15 9.28 7.82
CA VAL A 50 9.12 9.28 9.30
C VAL A 50 7.87 8.58 9.85
N VAL A 51 6.72 8.79 9.21
CA VAL A 51 5.47 8.10 9.57
C VAL A 51 5.60 6.57 9.48
N MET A 52 6.42 6.06 8.55
CA MET A 52 6.62 4.61 8.38
C MET A 52 7.40 4.00 9.55
N ILE A 53 8.30 4.76 10.19
CA ILE A 53 8.97 4.32 11.42
C ILE A 53 7.96 4.14 12.55
N THR A 54 7.02 5.08 12.70
CA THR A 54 5.96 4.96 13.70
C THR A 54 5.19 3.67 13.51
N HIS A 55 4.83 3.35 12.26
CA HIS A 55 4.11 2.13 11.92
C HIS A 55 4.93 0.85 12.15
N LEU A 56 6.21 0.84 11.75
CA LEU A 56 7.10 -0.29 12.04
C LEU A 56 7.21 -0.56 13.54
N ILE A 57 7.41 0.48 14.36
CA ILE A 57 7.44 0.32 15.82
C ILE A 57 6.13 -0.28 16.32
N LEU A 58 4.98 0.23 15.86
CA LEU A 58 3.68 -0.33 16.21
C LEU A 58 3.58 -1.82 15.82
N TYR A 59 3.87 -2.18 14.58
CA TYR A 59 3.73 -3.56 14.12
C TYR A 59 4.63 -4.54 14.89
N PHE A 60 5.88 -4.17 15.18
CA PHE A 60 6.80 -5.04 15.91
C PHE A 60 6.55 -5.08 17.42
N THR A 61 5.91 -4.07 18.00
CA THR A 61 5.58 -4.04 19.45
C THR A 61 4.17 -4.52 19.77
N THR A 62 3.26 -4.56 18.79
CA THR A 62 1.88 -5.01 18.98
C THR A 62 1.54 -6.22 18.11
N SER A 63 1.63 -6.11 16.78
CA SER A 63 1.19 -7.14 15.83
C SER A 63 1.97 -8.45 15.97
N VAL A 64 3.30 -8.39 15.94
CA VAL A 64 4.17 -9.58 16.04
C VAL A 64 4.04 -10.30 17.39
N PRO A 65 4.14 -9.63 18.57
CA PRO A 65 3.96 -10.28 19.86
C PRO A 65 2.54 -10.83 20.05
N SER A 66 1.53 -10.11 19.56
CA SER A 66 0.12 -10.53 19.61
C SER A 66 -0.11 -11.82 18.82
N ALA A 67 0.45 -11.92 17.61
CA ALA A 67 0.43 -13.15 16.81
C ALA A 67 1.13 -14.31 17.54
N ALA A 68 2.37 -14.11 18.01
CA ALA A 68 3.12 -15.13 18.74
C ALA A 68 2.36 -15.64 19.98
N PHE A 69 1.73 -14.72 20.73
CA PHE A 69 0.94 -15.08 21.90
C PHE A 69 -0.33 -15.85 21.54
N LEU A 70 -1.00 -15.55 20.41
CA LEU A 70 -2.15 -16.35 19.94
C LEU A 70 -1.75 -17.79 19.60
N PHE A 71 -0.55 -18.00 19.05
CA PHE A 71 -0.03 -19.35 18.81
C PHE A 71 0.35 -20.07 20.10
N TRP A 72 0.85 -19.35 21.11
CA TRP A 72 1.16 -19.92 22.42
C TRP A 72 -0.08 -20.24 23.27
N ARG A 73 -1.03 -19.30 23.34
CA ARG A 73 -2.25 -19.41 24.15
C ARG A 73 -3.43 -18.72 23.46
N PHE A 74 -4.11 -19.46 22.60
CA PHE A 74 -5.25 -18.93 21.86
C PHE A 74 -6.46 -18.64 22.78
N THR A 75 -7.03 -17.45 22.64
CA THR A 75 -8.38 -17.13 23.12
C THR A 75 -9.14 -16.34 22.05
N TRP A 76 -10.45 -16.53 21.95
CA TRP A 76 -11.26 -15.81 20.95
C TRP A 76 -11.31 -14.30 21.19
N ILE A 77 -11.28 -13.86 22.45
CA ILE A 77 -11.25 -12.44 22.79
C ILE A 77 -9.97 -11.80 22.27
N HIS A 78 -8.81 -12.39 22.56
CA HIS A 78 -7.54 -11.90 22.02
C HIS A 78 -7.51 -12.01 20.49
N GLY A 79 -8.03 -13.09 19.92
CA GLY A 79 -8.12 -13.26 18.47
C GLY A 79 -8.93 -12.15 17.80
N LEU A 80 -10.10 -11.79 18.36
CA LEU A 80 -10.93 -10.69 17.86
C LEU A 80 -10.21 -9.34 17.98
N LEU A 81 -9.58 -9.06 19.13
CA LEU A 81 -8.82 -7.83 19.34
C LEU A 81 -7.62 -7.72 18.39
N HIS A 82 -6.91 -8.83 18.18
CA HIS A 82 -5.83 -8.92 17.20
C HIS A 82 -6.35 -8.64 15.79
N PHE A 83 -7.46 -9.27 15.40
CA PHE A 83 -8.05 -9.05 14.08
C PHE A 83 -8.45 -7.59 13.85
N ILE A 84 -9.14 -6.95 14.80
CA ILE A 84 -9.51 -5.52 14.73
C ILE A 84 -8.26 -4.65 14.57
N MET A 85 -7.21 -4.93 15.33
CA MET A 85 -5.93 -4.25 15.22
C MET A 85 -5.32 -4.42 13.81
N GLN A 86 -5.29 -5.64 13.25
CA GLN A 86 -4.77 -5.87 11.89
C GLN A 86 -5.58 -5.12 10.83
N VAL A 87 -6.92 -5.10 10.94
CA VAL A 87 -7.79 -4.33 10.04
C VAL A 87 -7.38 -2.85 10.04
N SER A 88 -7.11 -2.27 11.22
CA SER A 88 -6.68 -0.87 11.34
C SER A 88 -5.29 -0.59 10.76
N TYR A 89 -4.44 -1.62 10.67
CA TYR A 89 -3.06 -1.51 10.18
C TYR A 89 -2.91 -1.83 8.69
N MET A 90 -3.83 -2.58 8.11
CA MET A 90 -3.73 -3.09 6.74
C MET A 90 -3.56 -1.99 5.68
N GLY A 91 -4.31 -0.89 5.81
CA GLY A 91 -4.23 0.24 4.88
C GLY A 91 -2.88 0.96 4.96
N THR A 92 -2.45 1.33 6.17
CA THR A 92 -1.16 2.01 6.38
C THR A 92 0.03 1.12 6.02
N TYR A 93 -0.07 -0.18 6.28
CA TYR A 93 0.94 -1.15 5.88
C TYR A 93 1.05 -1.27 4.36
N THR A 94 -0.08 -1.37 3.66
CA THR A 94 -0.08 -1.48 2.20
C THR A 94 0.51 -0.23 1.54
N LEU A 95 0.23 0.96 2.08
CA LEU A 95 0.85 2.21 1.65
C LEU A 95 2.37 2.23 1.93
N MET A 96 2.79 1.76 3.10
CA MET A 96 4.20 1.62 3.43
C MET A 96 4.91 0.66 2.47
N MET A 97 4.29 -0.48 2.13
CA MET A 97 4.85 -1.43 1.18
C MET A 97 4.88 -0.90 -0.25
N HIS A 98 3.87 -0.13 -0.65
CA HIS A 98 3.88 0.62 -1.90
C HIS A 98 5.13 1.52 -1.98
N GLN A 99 5.38 2.31 -0.93
CA GLN A 99 6.55 3.17 -0.84
C GLN A 99 7.86 2.37 -0.80
N HIS A 100 7.95 1.33 0.02
CA HIS A 100 9.15 0.48 0.16
C HIS A 100 9.57 -0.11 -1.18
N ILE A 101 8.61 -0.62 -1.96
CA ILE A 101 8.87 -1.21 -3.27
C ILE A 101 9.37 -0.18 -4.28
N HIS A 102 8.70 0.97 -4.39
CA HIS A 102 9.05 1.99 -5.38
C HIS A 102 10.35 2.73 -5.02
N MET A 103 10.61 2.94 -3.72
CA MET A 103 11.80 3.63 -3.23
C MET A 103 12.97 2.70 -2.92
N ARG A 104 12.79 1.37 -3.05
CA ARG A 104 13.79 0.33 -2.75
C ARG A 104 14.26 0.38 -1.29
N GLY A 105 13.29 0.45 -0.39
CA GLY A 105 13.50 0.53 1.05
C GLY A 105 13.01 1.84 1.66
N ILE A 106 12.70 1.80 2.96
CA ILE A 106 12.29 2.97 3.75
C ILE A 106 13.33 3.35 4.80
N LEU A 107 14.22 2.43 5.19
CA LEU A 107 15.28 2.72 6.14
C LEU A 107 16.60 3.07 5.42
N GLY A 108 17.40 3.88 6.11
CA GLY A 108 18.74 4.23 5.67
C GLY A 108 19.66 3.02 5.61
N ARG A 109 20.76 3.14 4.83
CA ARG A 109 21.68 2.04 4.52
C ARG A 109 22.21 1.29 5.76
N ARG A 110 22.36 1.96 6.90
CA ARG A 110 22.78 1.33 8.16
C ARG A 110 21.85 0.20 8.61
N PHE A 111 20.56 0.29 8.28
CA PHE A 111 19.51 -0.64 8.71
C PHE A 111 19.04 -1.55 7.57
N TRP A 112 19.82 -1.69 6.49
CA TRP A 112 19.45 -2.42 5.28
C TRP A 112 18.96 -3.85 5.55
N LEU A 113 19.56 -4.54 6.53
CA LEU A 113 19.17 -5.91 6.84
C LEU A 113 17.76 -5.97 7.42
N PHE A 114 17.44 -5.08 8.34
CA PHE A 114 16.09 -4.97 8.88
C PHE A 114 15.10 -4.54 7.78
N ASP A 115 15.48 -3.56 6.97
CA ASP A 115 14.68 -3.05 5.85
C ASP A 115 14.32 -4.13 4.81
N VAL A 116 15.21 -5.10 4.58
CA VAL A 116 14.97 -6.24 3.69
C VAL A 116 14.15 -7.33 4.36
N LEU A 117 14.33 -7.55 5.67
CA LEU A 117 13.72 -8.68 6.37
C LEU A 117 12.33 -8.40 6.93
N PHE A 118 12.03 -7.15 7.32
CA PHE A 118 10.74 -6.86 7.95
C PHE A 118 9.53 -7.31 7.11
N PRO A 119 9.50 -7.14 5.76
CA PRO A 119 8.34 -7.56 4.97
C PRO A 119 8.08 -9.06 5.09
N TYR A 120 9.12 -9.89 5.19
CA TYR A 120 8.94 -11.35 5.34
C TYR A 120 8.27 -11.74 6.66
N ILE A 121 8.27 -10.86 7.66
CA ILE A 121 7.58 -11.06 8.94
C ILE A 121 6.19 -10.41 8.88
N THR A 122 6.10 -9.17 8.42
CA THR A 122 4.89 -8.35 8.53
C THR A 122 3.93 -8.49 7.35
N ASP A 123 4.40 -8.87 6.14
CA ASP A 123 3.53 -9.09 4.97
C ASP A 123 2.43 -10.12 5.29
N PRO A 124 2.78 -11.34 5.76
CA PRO A 124 1.79 -12.32 6.21
C PRO A 124 0.74 -11.81 7.18
N LEU A 125 1.16 -11.05 8.18
CA LEU A 125 0.30 -10.55 9.25
C LEU A 125 -0.75 -9.56 8.71
N MET A 126 -0.42 -8.91 7.60
CA MET A 126 -1.27 -7.92 6.93
C MET A 126 -2.01 -8.50 5.72
N GLY A 127 -1.92 -9.82 5.52
CA GLY A 127 -2.60 -10.54 4.45
C GLY A 127 -1.86 -10.61 3.12
N HIS A 128 -0.64 -10.07 3.04
CA HIS A 128 0.19 -10.18 1.86
C HIS A 128 0.87 -11.55 1.83
N THR A 129 0.87 -12.19 0.67
CA THR A 129 1.78 -13.30 0.37
C THR A 129 3.16 -12.73 0.02
N TRP A 130 4.23 -13.45 0.37
CA TRP A 130 5.59 -12.94 0.20
C TRP A 130 5.88 -12.52 -1.25
N ASN A 131 6.37 -11.29 -1.45
CA ASN A 131 6.73 -10.71 -2.75
C ASN A 131 5.63 -10.65 -3.82
N SER A 132 4.44 -11.22 -3.59
CA SER A 132 3.39 -11.25 -4.61
C SER A 132 2.83 -9.88 -4.91
N TYR A 133 2.72 -9.01 -3.88
CA TYR A 133 2.35 -7.61 -4.10
C TYR A 133 3.34 -6.92 -5.05
N TYR A 134 4.65 -7.12 -4.89
CA TYR A 134 5.65 -6.58 -5.82
C TYR A 134 5.46 -7.09 -7.26
N TYR A 135 5.29 -8.40 -7.45
CA TYR A 135 5.15 -8.96 -8.79
C TYR A 135 3.83 -8.58 -9.45
N HIS A 136 2.72 -8.59 -8.70
CA HIS A 136 1.42 -8.22 -9.22
C HIS A 136 1.33 -6.71 -9.47
N HIS A 137 1.76 -5.88 -8.52
CA HIS A 137 1.68 -4.42 -8.61
C HIS A 137 2.67 -3.88 -9.65
N VAL A 138 3.97 -4.09 -9.45
CA VAL A 138 5.00 -3.40 -10.25
C VAL A 138 5.33 -4.13 -11.55
N LYS A 139 5.35 -5.47 -11.53
CA LYS A 139 5.79 -6.25 -12.70
C LYS A 139 4.66 -6.66 -13.64
N HIS A 140 3.42 -6.41 -13.24
CA HIS A 140 2.22 -6.74 -14.01
C HIS A 140 1.28 -5.53 -14.11
N HIS A 141 0.71 -5.05 -13.00
CA HIS A 141 -0.37 -4.06 -13.03
C HIS A 141 0.10 -2.70 -13.55
N HIS A 142 1.24 -2.19 -13.09
CA HIS A 142 1.86 -0.97 -13.65
C HIS A 142 2.27 -1.11 -15.12
N VAL A 143 2.53 -2.34 -15.59
CA VAL A 143 2.91 -2.57 -16.99
C VAL A 143 1.68 -2.57 -17.89
N GLU A 144 0.56 -3.10 -17.41
CA GLU A 144 -0.66 -3.27 -18.20
C GLU A 144 -1.70 -2.15 -17.96
N GLY A 145 -1.55 -1.35 -16.90
CA GLY A 145 -2.34 -0.14 -16.65
C GLY A 145 -3.83 -0.38 -16.47
N ASN A 146 -4.25 -1.54 -15.95
CA ASN A 146 -5.65 -1.98 -15.94
C ASN A 146 -6.28 -2.15 -17.35
N GLY A 147 -5.47 -2.13 -18.41
CA GLY A 147 -5.86 -2.40 -19.78
C GLY A 147 -6.24 -3.86 -20.03
N PRO A 148 -6.59 -4.25 -21.26
CA PRO A 148 -7.16 -5.57 -21.55
C PRO A 148 -6.26 -6.75 -21.20
N ASN A 149 -4.96 -6.58 -21.05
CA ASN A 149 -4.04 -7.66 -20.68
C ASN A 149 -3.78 -7.78 -19.17
N ASP A 150 -4.29 -6.83 -18.39
CA ASP A 150 -4.20 -6.84 -16.94
C ASP A 150 -5.13 -7.93 -16.35
N LEU A 151 -4.57 -8.80 -15.51
CA LEU A 151 -5.31 -9.84 -14.79
C LEU A 151 -6.35 -9.28 -13.81
N SER A 152 -6.13 -8.05 -13.33
CA SER A 152 -7.06 -7.26 -12.53
C SER A 152 -7.85 -6.23 -13.36
N SER A 153 -7.85 -6.31 -14.69
CA SER A 153 -8.62 -5.38 -15.52
C SER A 153 -10.12 -5.40 -15.21
N THR A 154 -10.68 -4.22 -14.99
CA THR A 154 -12.12 -4.00 -14.81
C THR A 154 -12.88 -3.82 -16.13
N VAL A 155 -12.19 -3.69 -17.27
CA VAL A 155 -12.79 -3.36 -18.58
C VAL A 155 -13.81 -4.40 -19.06
N ARG A 156 -13.61 -5.66 -18.66
CA ARG A 156 -14.48 -6.79 -19.06
C ARG A 156 -15.81 -6.86 -18.30
N TYR A 157 -16.01 -5.99 -17.33
CA TYR A 157 -17.11 -6.08 -16.39
C TYR A 157 -18.01 -4.84 -16.46
N GLN A 158 -19.32 -5.07 -16.42
CA GLN A 158 -20.28 -4.00 -16.11
C GLN A 158 -20.12 -3.60 -14.63
N ARG A 159 -19.78 -2.34 -14.39
CA ARG A 159 -19.22 -1.85 -13.11
C ARG A 159 -20.27 -1.49 -12.03
N ASP A 160 -21.52 -1.33 -12.44
CA ASP A 160 -22.70 -1.17 -11.57
C ASP A 160 -23.36 -2.51 -11.18
N SER A 161 -22.84 -3.64 -11.69
CA SER A 161 -23.34 -4.98 -11.36
C SER A 161 -22.59 -5.62 -10.19
N ILE A 162 -23.31 -5.87 -9.10
CA ILE A 162 -22.77 -6.62 -7.93
C ILE A 162 -22.30 -8.02 -8.35
N PHE A 163 -23.00 -8.67 -9.28
CA PHE A 163 -22.62 -10.00 -9.74
C PHE A 163 -21.27 -9.97 -10.48
N HIS A 164 -21.04 -8.96 -11.30
CA HIS A 164 -19.75 -8.80 -11.98
C HIS A 164 -18.62 -8.45 -11.01
N PHE A 165 -18.89 -7.62 -10.01
CA PHE A 165 -17.92 -7.37 -8.93
C PHE A 165 -17.53 -8.66 -8.20
N LEU A 166 -18.51 -9.52 -7.89
CA LEU A 166 -18.26 -10.82 -7.25
C LEU A 166 -17.48 -11.77 -8.18
N GLN A 167 -17.81 -11.82 -9.47
CA GLN A 167 -17.07 -12.63 -10.45
C GLN A 167 -15.62 -12.16 -10.60
N TYR A 168 -15.40 -10.84 -10.70
CA TYR A 168 -14.08 -10.22 -10.73
C TYR A 168 -13.27 -10.57 -9.48
N THR A 169 -13.87 -10.37 -8.30
CA THR A 169 -13.23 -10.65 -7.01
C THR A 169 -12.92 -12.13 -6.86
N ALA A 170 -13.88 -13.03 -7.15
CA ALA A 170 -13.68 -14.47 -7.04
C ALA A 170 -12.57 -14.97 -7.97
N ARG A 171 -12.49 -14.45 -9.21
CA ARG A 171 -11.42 -14.80 -10.14
C ARG A 171 -10.05 -14.51 -9.53
N PHE A 172 -9.85 -13.30 -9.01
CA PHE A 172 -8.59 -12.94 -8.36
C PHE A 172 -8.30 -13.82 -7.15
N PHE A 173 -9.28 -13.99 -6.26
CA PHE A 173 -9.12 -14.77 -5.02
C PHE A 173 -8.61 -16.19 -5.24
N PHE A 174 -9.24 -16.91 -6.18
CA PHE A 174 -9.00 -18.33 -6.37
C PHE A 174 -7.93 -18.63 -7.40
N PHE A 175 -7.70 -17.75 -8.38
CA PHE A 175 -6.83 -18.06 -9.52
C PHE A 175 -5.57 -17.21 -9.61
N VAL A 176 -5.40 -16.12 -8.84
CA VAL A 176 -4.20 -15.25 -8.98
C VAL A 176 -2.88 -15.99 -8.81
N TRP A 177 -2.82 -16.98 -7.90
CA TRP A 177 -1.63 -17.78 -7.66
C TRP A 177 -1.17 -18.58 -8.88
N LEU A 178 -2.08 -18.86 -9.83
CA LEU A 178 -1.81 -19.55 -11.08
C LEU A 178 -1.75 -18.59 -12.27
N ASP A 179 -2.71 -17.66 -12.36
CA ASP A 179 -2.83 -16.71 -13.45
C ASP A 179 -1.59 -15.81 -13.57
N LEU A 180 -1.04 -15.34 -12.45
CA LEU A 180 0.12 -14.44 -12.46
C LEU A 180 1.41 -15.11 -12.95
N PRO A 181 1.80 -16.32 -12.48
CA PRO A 181 2.89 -17.07 -13.12
C PRO A 181 2.65 -17.34 -14.61
N LEU A 182 1.44 -17.78 -15.00
CA LEU A 182 1.12 -18.08 -16.39
C LEU A 182 1.19 -16.83 -17.28
N TYR A 183 0.77 -15.67 -16.76
CA TYR A 183 0.96 -14.39 -17.43
C TYR A 183 2.45 -14.15 -17.76
N PHE A 184 3.34 -14.34 -16.79
CA PHE A 184 4.78 -14.15 -17.04
C PHE A 184 5.35 -15.17 -18.03
N VAL A 185 4.86 -16.41 -18.05
CA VAL A 185 5.23 -17.39 -19.09
C VAL A 185 4.79 -16.91 -20.48
N ARG A 186 3.54 -16.47 -20.63
CA ARG A 186 2.99 -15.97 -21.90
C ARG A 186 3.72 -14.73 -22.41
N LYS A 187 4.23 -13.88 -21.51
CA LYS A 187 5.04 -12.70 -21.84
C LYS A 187 6.53 -13.04 -22.05
N GLY A 188 6.92 -14.31 -22.10
CA GLY A 188 8.32 -14.73 -22.33
C GLY A 188 9.27 -14.48 -21.16
N ARG A 189 8.75 -14.41 -19.93
CA ARG A 189 9.51 -14.11 -18.69
C ARG A 189 9.47 -15.28 -17.69
N PRO A 190 9.93 -16.50 -18.05
CA PRO A 190 9.80 -17.69 -17.20
C PRO A 190 10.54 -17.58 -15.86
N SER A 191 11.62 -16.81 -15.78
CA SER A 191 12.32 -16.54 -14.50
C SER A 191 11.41 -15.82 -13.50
N LEU A 192 10.58 -14.87 -13.94
CA LEU A 192 9.61 -14.21 -13.07
C LEU A 192 8.48 -15.15 -12.71
N ALA A 193 7.99 -15.95 -13.66
CA ALA A 193 6.96 -16.95 -13.40
C ALA A 193 7.40 -17.92 -12.29
N ALA A 194 8.62 -18.45 -12.36
CA ALA A 194 9.18 -19.34 -11.35
C ALA A 194 9.29 -18.66 -9.97
N LYS A 195 9.72 -17.39 -9.91
CA LYS A 195 9.79 -16.64 -8.66
C LYS A 195 8.42 -16.43 -8.03
N VAL A 196 7.43 -16.02 -8.81
CA VAL A 196 6.06 -15.83 -8.31
C VAL A 196 5.48 -17.15 -7.80
N ALA A 197 5.60 -18.22 -8.59
CA ALA A 197 5.12 -19.53 -8.20
C ALA A 197 5.79 -20.03 -6.92
N PHE A 198 7.11 -19.86 -6.79
CA PHE A 198 7.87 -20.21 -5.59
C PHE A 198 7.32 -19.50 -4.35
N TRP A 199 7.11 -18.19 -4.42
CA TRP A 199 6.64 -17.42 -3.27
C TRP A 199 5.18 -17.70 -2.90
N GLU A 200 4.28 -17.78 -3.88
CA GLU A 200 2.86 -18.10 -3.65
C GLU A 200 2.69 -19.50 -3.07
N ILE A 201 3.27 -20.52 -3.73
CA ILE A 201 3.15 -21.92 -3.29
C ILE A 201 3.88 -22.12 -1.97
N GLY A 202 5.07 -21.53 -1.81
CA GLY A 202 5.81 -21.58 -0.55
C GLY A 202 5.03 -21.00 0.61
N TRP A 203 4.37 -19.86 0.42
CA TRP A 203 3.53 -19.26 1.45
C TRP A 203 2.30 -20.11 1.77
N TYR A 204 1.62 -20.70 0.77
CA TYR A 204 0.53 -21.64 1.03
C TYR A 204 0.99 -22.90 1.78
N GLY A 205 2.20 -23.39 1.48
CA GLY A 205 2.84 -24.46 2.25
C GLY A 205 3.02 -24.07 3.71
N VAL A 206 3.56 -22.88 3.99
CA VAL A 206 3.70 -22.36 5.36
C VAL A 206 2.33 -22.23 6.05
N LEU A 207 1.31 -21.72 5.36
CA LEU A 207 -0.03 -21.64 5.93
C LEU A 207 -0.63 -23.00 6.26
N TYR A 208 -0.40 -24.00 5.41
CA TYR A 208 -0.83 -25.37 5.66
C TYR A 208 -0.16 -25.93 6.92
N GLU A 209 1.16 -25.81 7.05
CA GLU A 209 1.91 -26.25 8.25
C GLU A 209 1.42 -25.54 9.51
N LEU A 210 1.28 -24.21 9.48
CA LEU A 210 0.76 -23.44 10.62
C LEU A 210 -0.67 -23.83 10.96
N TYR A 211 -1.50 -24.14 9.97
CA TYR A 211 -2.87 -24.61 10.18
C TYR A 211 -2.89 -25.98 10.85
N CYS A 212 -2.01 -26.90 10.44
CA CYS A 212 -1.85 -28.19 11.11
C CYS A 212 -1.39 -28.05 12.57
N LEU A 213 -0.56 -27.06 12.89
CA LEU A 213 -0.11 -26.78 14.26
C LEU A 213 -1.19 -26.14 15.14
N ASN A 214 -1.85 -25.09 14.66
CA ASN A 214 -2.90 -24.39 15.40
C ASN A 214 -3.92 -23.77 14.43
N PRO A 215 -5.02 -24.48 14.10
CA PRO A 215 -6.00 -24.00 13.13
C PRO A 215 -6.63 -22.66 13.52
N ARG A 216 -6.89 -22.46 14.82
CA ARG A 216 -7.58 -21.27 15.33
C ARG A 216 -6.69 -20.03 15.25
N ALA A 217 -5.45 -20.15 15.70
CA ALA A 217 -4.48 -19.06 15.60
C ALA A 217 -4.19 -18.73 14.12
N THR A 218 -3.93 -19.74 13.29
CA THR A 218 -3.65 -19.55 11.86
C THR A 218 -4.81 -18.90 11.12
N PHE A 219 -6.05 -19.29 11.45
CA PHE A 219 -7.24 -18.67 10.86
C PHE A 219 -7.31 -17.17 11.16
N VAL A 220 -7.12 -16.78 12.43
CA VAL A 220 -7.25 -15.38 12.85
C VAL A 220 -6.05 -14.53 12.43
N VAL A 221 -4.84 -15.06 12.55
CA VAL A 221 -3.59 -14.31 12.36
C VAL A 221 -3.23 -14.18 10.88
N PHE A 222 -3.56 -15.17 10.04
CA PHE A 222 -3.09 -15.19 8.66
C PHE A 222 -4.20 -15.36 7.62
N LEU A 223 -5.12 -16.32 7.79
CA LEU A 223 -6.15 -16.56 6.77
C LEU A 223 -7.17 -15.41 6.68
N LEU A 224 -7.65 -14.90 7.81
CA LEU A 224 -8.57 -13.76 7.83
C LEU A 224 -7.94 -12.50 7.22
N PRO A 225 -6.72 -12.06 7.62
CA PRO A 225 -6.04 -10.96 6.95
C PRO A 225 -5.81 -11.20 5.46
N LEU A 226 -5.39 -12.40 5.04
CA LEU A 226 -5.19 -12.75 3.62
C LEU A 226 -6.47 -12.55 2.80
N LEU A 227 -7.60 -13.08 3.30
CA LEU A 227 -8.89 -12.94 2.63
C LEU A 227 -9.34 -11.48 2.61
N LEU A 228 -9.20 -10.77 3.72
CA LEU A 228 -9.63 -9.39 3.82
C LEU A 228 -8.80 -8.46 2.93
N LEU A 229 -7.47 -8.61 2.92
CA LEU A 229 -6.60 -7.80 2.08
C LEU A 229 -6.91 -8.01 0.60
N ARG A 230 -7.06 -9.27 0.16
CA ARG A 230 -7.43 -9.56 -1.23
C ARG A 230 -8.77 -8.90 -1.60
N ALA A 231 -9.76 -8.91 -0.70
CA ALA A 231 -11.04 -8.23 -0.93
C ALA A 231 -10.82 -6.72 -1.03
N GLY A 232 -10.05 -6.14 -0.10
CA GLY A 232 -9.75 -4.71 -0.07
C GLY A 232 -9.03 -4.23 -1.33
N LEU A 233 -8.04 -4.98 -1.83
CA LEU A 233 -7.33 -4.67 -3.07
C LEU A 233 -8.25 -4.74 -4.29
N MET A 234 -9.13 -5.74 -4.36
CA MET A 234 -10.09 -5.85 -5.47
C MET A 234 -11.15 -4.75 -5.43
N LEU A 235 -11.66 -4.43 -4.25
CA LEU A 235 -12.58 -3.30 -4.06
C LEU A 235 -11.91 -1.97 -4.42
N GLY A 236 -10.65 -1.77 -4.00
CA GLY A 236 -9.85 -0.60 -4.33
C GLY A 236 -9.66 -0.44 -5.84
N ASN A 237 -9.18 -1.49 -6.52
CA ASN A 237 -9.00 -1.49 -7.97
C ASN A 237 -10.33 -1.22 -8.71
N TRP A 238 -11.42 -1.86 -8.26
CA TRP A 238 -12.75 -1.65 -8.83
C TRP A 238 -13.21 -0.19 -8.73
N GLY A 239 -12.98 0.45 -7.57
CA GLY A 239 -13.32 1.85 -7.36
C GLY A 239 -12.41 2.83 -8.12
N GLN A 240 -11.09 2.59 -8.11
CA GLN A 240 -10.11 3.45 -8.78
C GLN A 240 -10.23 3.40 -10.29
N HIS A 241 -10.61 2.25 -10.85
CA HIS A 241 -10.80 2.04 -12.27
C HIS A 241 -12.29 1.92 -12.66
N ALA A 242 -13.15 2.65 -11.95
CA ALA A 242 -14.58 2.71 -12.22
C ALA A 242 -14.90 3.37 -13.57
N PHE A 243 -14.02 4.23 -14.07
CA PHE A 243 -14.25 5.05 -15.28
C PHE A 243 -13.27 4.77 -16.43
N VAL A 244 -12.57 3.63 -16.42
CA VAL A 244 -11.70 3.26 -17.55
C VAL A 244 -12.55 3.09 -18.81
N ASP A 245 -12.24 3.90 -19.81
CA ASP A 245 -12.92 3.94 -21.11
C ASP A 245 -12.81 2.57 -21.81
N HIS A 246 -13.93 2.08 -22.33
CA HIS A 246 -13.97 0.81 -23.03
C HIS A 246 -13.41 0.93 -24.46
N ASP A 247 -13.52 2.11 -25.08
CA ASP A 247 -13.09 2.33 -26.47
C ASP A 247 -11.59 2.63 -26.58
N GLU A 248 -11.03 3.29 -25.56
CA GLU A 248 -9.59 3.61 -25.45
C GLU A 248 -9.04 3.22 -24.06
N PRO A 249 -9.00 1.93 -23.71
CA PRO A 249 -8.67 1.46 -22.35
C PRO A 249 -7.22 1.69 -21.93
N ASP A 250 -6.32 1.89 -22.89
CA ASP A 250 -4.89 2.12 -22.64
C ASP A 250 -4.53 3.63 -22.55
N SER A 251 -5.54 4.52 -22.53
CA SER A 251 -5.33 5.97 -22.45
C SER A 251 -5.19 6.43 -20.99
N ASP A 252 -4.00 6.89 -20.60
CA ASP A 252 -3.73 7.47 -19.27
C ASP A 252 -4.63 8.67 -18.95
N TYR A 253 -4.98 9.48 -19.96
CA TYR A 253 -5.83 10.65 -19.76
C TYR A 253 -7.26 10.24 -19.40
N ARG A 254 -7.82 9.23 -20.08
CA ARG A 254 -9.21 8.79 -19.89
C ARG A 254 -9.38 7.82 -18.71
N SER A 255 -8.30 7.21 -18.23
CA SER A 255 -8.30 6.32 -17.07
C SER A 255 -7.99 7.04 -15.75
N SER A 256 -7.68 8.34 -15.80
CA SER A 256 -7.34 9.14 -14.62
C SER A 256 -8.57 9.70 -13.88
N ILE A 257 -8.57 9.63 -12.55
CA ILE A 257 -9.51 10.35 -11.68
C ILE A 257 -8.75 11.52 -11.05
N THR A 258 -9.15 12.75 -11.37
CA THR A 258 -8.56 13.95 -10.75
C THR A 258 -9.30 14.26 -9.45
N LEU A 259 -8.62 14.09 -8.32
CA LEU A 259 -9.10 14.55 -7.01
C LEU A 259 -8.59 15.97 -6.76
N ILE A 260 -9.53 16.90 -6.53
CA ILE A 260 -9.22 18.28 -6.17
C ILE A 260 -9.39 18.41 -4.66
N ASP A 261 -8.28 18.32 -3.93
CA ASP A 261 -8.22 18.59 -2.49
C ASP A 261 -7.78 20.05 -2.27
N VAL A 262 -8.76 20.95 -2.19
CA VAL A 262 -8.54 22.35 -1.83
C VAL A 262 -9.09 22.62 -0.44
N ARG A 263 -8.30 23.25 0.43
CA ARG A 263 -8.84 23.85 1.65
C ARG A 263 -9.77 24.98 1.24
N VAL A 264 -11.06 24.86 1.57
CA VAL A 264 -11.99 25.98 1.48
C VAL A 264 -11.64 26.95 2.63
N GLY A 265 -10.76 27.92 2.34
CA GLY A 265 -10.28 28.91 3.31
C GLY A 265 -9.70 30.14 2.63
N GLU A 266 -10.47 31.23 2.73
CA GLU A 266 -10.27 32.61 2.24
C GLU A 266 -10.15 32.82 0.71
N PRO A 267 -11.00 33.69 0.12
CA PRO A 267 -10.82 34.10 -1.26
C PRO A 267 -9.47 34.84 -1.38
N PRO A 268 -8.68 34.58 -2.44
CA PRO A 268 -7.54 35.45 -2.71
C PRO A 268 -8.07 36.86 -2.88
N LEU A 269 -7.47 37.82 -2.16
CA LEU A 269 -7.62 39.24 -2.47
C LEU A 269 -7.11 39.46 -3.90
N VAL A 270 -8.00 39.30 -4.87
CA VAL A 270 -7.78 39.72 -6.24
C VAL A 270 -7.68 41.24 -6.19
N SER A 271 -6.45 41.74 -6.21
CA SER A 271 -6.18 43.13 -6.54
C SER A 271 -6.60 43.31 -8.00
N PRO A 272 -7.60 44.16 -8.32
CA PRO A 272 -8.09 44.30 -9.68
C PRO A 272 -7.15 45.23 -10.42
N ASN A 273 -6.03 44.72 -10.92
CA ASN A 273 -5.21 45.37 -11.95
C ASN A 273 -4.15 44.41 -12.47
N LEU A 274 -4.53 43.55 -13.42
CA LEU A 274 -3.59 43.13 -14.46
C LEU A 274 -4.38 42.77 -15.72
N GLN A 275 -4.19 43.61 -16.74
CA GLN A 275 -4.71 43.46 -18.09
C GLN A 275 -4.24 42.12 -18.68
N LEU A 276 -5.18 41.35 -19.23
CA LEU A 276 -4.89 40.18 -20.05
C LEU A 276 -4.33 40.64 -21.40
N GLY A 277 -3.04 40.41 -21.63
CA GLY A 277 -2.44 40.42 -22.96
C GLY A 277 -2.55 39.02 -23.59
N PRO A 278 -2.81 38.92 -24.91
CA PRO A 278 -2.95 37.64 -25.58
C PRO A 278 -1.57 37.13 -26.02
N ASP A 279 -0.98 36.19 -25.28
CA ASP A 279 -0.10 35.15 -25.85
C ASP A 279 0.49 34.26 -24.76
N SER A 280 0.09 32.98 -24.72
CA SER A 280 0.93 31.87 -24.24
C SER A 280 0.27 30.52 -24.53
N SER A 281 -0.07 30.28 -25.81
CA SER A 281 -0.19 28.93 -26.31
C SER A 281 1.20 28.43 -26.71
N ARG A 282 1.91 27.77 -25.78
CA ARG A 282 3.06 26.84 -26.01
C ARG A 282 3.87 26.68 -24.73
N SER A 283 3.59 25.63 -23.95
CA SER A 283 4.62 24.84 -23.22
C SER A 283 3.96 23.80 -22.30
N ALA A 284 3.59 22.64 -22.84
CA ALA A 284 3.32 21.45 -22.03
C ALA A 284 3.49 20.20 -22.89
N GLN A 285 4.70 19.94 -23.38
CA GLN A 285 5.07 18.66 -23.98
C GLN A 285 6.60 18.48 -23.97
N ARG A 286 7.10 17.93 -22.86
CA ARG A 286 8.34 17.14 -22.73
C ARG A 286 8.59 16.87 -21.26
N VAL A 287 9.33 15.79 -20.96
CA VAL A 287 9.84 15.28 -19.65
C VAL A 287 8.94 14.13 -19.13
N HIS A 288 9.29 12.84 -19.17
CA HIS A 288 10.56 12.14 -19.40
C HIS A 288 10.32 10.67 -19.82
N ASP A 289 10.98 10.22 -20.89
CA ASP A 289 11.63 8.91 -20.98
C ASP A 289 12.98 9.02 -20.25
N HIS A 290 13.31 8.05 -19.38
CA HIS A 290 14.65 7.51 -19.06
C HIS A 290 14.57 6.42 -17.99
#